data_AF-A0A6G1RLY0-F1
#
_entry.id   AF-A0A6G1RLY0-F1
#
_cell.length_a   1.000
_cell.length_b   1.000
_cell.length_c   1.000
_cell.angle_alpha   90.00
_cell.angle_beta   90.00
_cell.angle_gamma   90.00
#
_symmetry.space_group_name_H-M   'P 1'
#
loop_
_entity.id
_entity.type
_entity.pdbx_description
1 polymer ?
#
loop_
_entity_poly.entity_id
_entity_poly.type
_entity_poly.pdbx_seq_one_letter_code
_entity_poly.pdbx_strand_id
1 'polypeptide(L)'
;LNFRRANFDLFWDLIGVITWARLLEGKGACESWSALKQRFFQAQDLCVPVSKKSGKGGRGPVWMSRELLHKLKGKQKVYELGKKGLNTWEEYRNVVRACRDVTRKAKAHLEMKLVKDIKDNKKGFFKYVNSKR
;
A
#
# COMPACT_ATOMS: atom_id res chain seq x y z
N LEU A 1 -8.42 4.68 0.89
CA LEU A 1 -9.53 5.59 1.23
C LEU A 1 -9.34 6.06 2.67
N ASN A 2 -9.41 7.37 2.92
CA ASN A 2 -9.32 7.91 4.27
C ASN A 2 -10.70 8.35 4.77
N PHE A 3 -11.42 7.41 5.38
CA PHE A 3 -12.77 7.64 5.89
C PHE A 3 -12.82 8.67 7.04
N ARG A 4 -11.70 8.95 7.72
CA ARG A 4 -11.64 10.00 8.75
C ARG A 4 -11.76 11.42 8.19
N ARG A 5 -11.50 11.58 6.88
CA ARG A 5 -11.60 12.86 6.17
C ARG A 5 -12.69 12.83 5.09
N ALA A 6 -13.57 11.84 5.12
CA ALA A 6 -14.66 11.73 4.17
C ALA A 6 -15.71 12.81 4.44
N ASN A 7 -16.28 13.36 3.37
CA ASN A 7 -17.46 14.22 3.47
C ASN A 7 -18.71 13.35 3.32
N PHE A 8 -19.30 12.95 4.44
CA PHE A 8 -20.49 12.09 4.45
C PHE A 8 -21.76 12.84 4.05
N ASP A 9 -21.85 14.14 4.32
CA ASP A 9 -23.00 14.96 3.94
C ASP A 9 -23.11 15.01 2.41
N LEU A 10 -22.01 15.33 1.72
CA LEU A 10 -21.93 15.28 0.26
C LEU A 10 -22.22 13.88 -0.30
N PHE A 11 -21.80 12.82 0.41
CA PHE A 11 -22.08 11.45 -0.01
C PHE A 11 -23.57 11.15 0.01
N TRP A 12 -24.27 11.53 1.09
CA TRP A 12 -25.71 11.33 1.21
C TRP A 12 -26.49 12.21 0.24
N ASP A 13 -26.06 13.45 -0.02
CA ASP A 13 -26.66 14.32 -1.03
C ASP A 13 -26.60 13.68 -2.42
N LEU A 14 -25.43 13.17 -2.82
CA LEU A 14 -25.24 12.50 -4.12
C LEU A 14 -26.09 11.24 -4.27
N ILE A 15 -26.33 10.51 -3.18
CA ILE A 15 -27.15 9.29 -3.18
C ILE A 15 -28.64 9.62 -3.09
N GLY A 16 -29.01 10.66 -2.35
CA GLY A 16 -30.39 11.10 -2.11
C GLY A 16 -31.03 11.75 -3.33
N VAL A 17 -30.25 12.41 -4.19
CA VAL A 17 -30.73 13.02 -5.45
C VAL A 17 -31.10 11.97 -6.51
N ILE A 18 -30.65 10.72 -6.35
CA ILE A 18 -30.89 9.67 -7.34
C ILE A 18 -32.34 9.18 -7.24
N THR A 19 -33.07 9.29 -8.36
CA THR A 19 -34.39 8.67 -8.51
C THR A 19 -34.25 7.16 -8.70
N TRP A 20 -34.11 6.43 -7.59
CA TRP A 20 -33.91 4.97 -7.57
C TRP A 20 -35.01 4.20 -8.30
N ALA A 21 -36.27 4.63 -8.18
CA ALA A 21 -37.40 4.00 -8.86
C ALA A 21 -37.19 3.93 -10.38
N ARG A 22 -36.79 5.04 -11.00
CA ARG A 22 -36.51 5.10 -12.45
C ARG A 22 -35.21 4.40 -12.83
N LEU A 23 -34.20 4.43 -11.96
CA LEU A 23 -32.91 3.80 -12.23
C LEU A 23 -32.99 2.27 -12.22
N LEU A 24 -33.90 1.72 -11.41
CA LEU A 24 -34.08 0.29 -11.20
C LEU A 24 -35.29 -0.28 -11.96
N GLU A 25 -36.07 0.57 -12.62
CA GLU A 25 -37.22 0.17 -13.43
C GLU A 25 -36.83 -0.82 -14.54
N GLY A 26 -37.55 -1.93 -14.63
CA GLY A 26 -37.33 -2.97 -15.64
C GLY A 26 -36.05 -3.79 -15.48
N LYS A 27 -35.23 -3.55 -14.44
CA LYS A 27 -33.97 -4.27 -14.21
C LYS A 27 -34.15 -5.49 -13.34
N GLY A 28 -33.49 -6.58 -13.73
CA GLY A 28 -33.38 -7.77 -12.87
C GLY A 28 -32.56 -7.51 -11.61
N ALA A 29 -32.61 -8.42 -10.63
CA ALA A 29 -31.91 -8.26 -9.36
C ALA A 29 -30.39 -8.00 -9.51
N CYS A 30 -29.73 -8.72 -10.42
CA CYS A 30 -28.29 -8.57 -10.69
C CYS A 30 -27.94 -7.22 -11.35
N GLU A 31 -28.80 -6.73 -12.25
CA GLU A 31 -28.62 -5.47 -12.96
C GLU A 31 -28.88 -4.28 -12.03
N SER A 32 -29.93 -4.39 -11.21
CA SER A 32 -30.26 -3.45 -10.16
C SER A 32 -29.12 -3.32 -9.14
N TRP A 33 -28.57 -4.45 -8.69
CA TRP A 33 -27.41 -4.47 -7.79
C TRP A 33 -26.17 -3.83 -8.40
N SER A 34 -25.94 -4.06 -9.69
CA SER A 34 -24.79 -3.47 -10.42
C SER A 34 -24.94 -1.97 -10.58
N ALA A 35 -26.15 -1.48 -10.91
CA ALA A 35 -26.45 -0.06 -11.00
C ALA A 35 -26.29 0.65 -9.65
N LEU A 36 -26.73 0.02 -8.56
CA LEU A 36 -26.53 0.54 -7.20
C LEU A 36 -25.05 0.64 -6.84
N LYS A 37 -24.29 -0.44 -7.02
CA LYS A 37 -22.84 -0.45 -6.76
C LYS A 37 -22.12 0.65 -7.54
N GLN A 38 -22.45 0.82 -8.81
CA GLN A 38 -21.82 1.85 -9.65
C GLN A 38 -22.02 3.25 -9.06
N ARG A 39 -23.25 3.60 -8.69
CA ARG A 39 -23.54 4.93 -8.11
C ARG A 39 -22.91 5.12 -6.74
N PHE A 40 -22.92 4.08 -5.92
CA PHE A 40 -22.25 4.07 -4.62
C PHE A 40 -20.75 4.34 -4.75
N PHE A 41 -20.06 3.62 -5.65
CA PHE A 41 -18.62 3.80 -5.85
C PHE A 41 -18.28 5.17 -6.45
N GLN A 42 -19.11 5.70 -7.36
CA GLN A 42 -18.96 7.07 -7.86
C GLN A 42 -19.04 8.11 -6.74
N ALA A 43 -20.04 8.00 -5.85
CA ALA A 43 -20.15 8.89 -4.70
C ALA A 43 -18.97 8.69 -3.72
N GLN A 44 -18.52 7.46 -3.53
CA GLN A 44 -17.37 7.15 -2.67
C GLN A 44 -16.08 7.80 -3.18
N ASP A 45 -15.83 7.75 -4.49
CA ASP A 45 -14.63 8.33 -5.09
C ASP A 45 -14.58 9.85 -4.99
N LEU A 46 -15.74 10.51 -5.05
CA LEU A 46 -15.87 11.96 -4.90
C LEU A 46 -15.75 12.40 -3.43
N CYS A 47 -16.32 11.63 -2.50
CA CYS A 47 -16.46 12.04 -1.11
C CYS A 47 -15.33 11.55 -0.20
N VAL A 48 -14.64 10.47 -0.56
CA VAL A 48 -13.60 9.88 0.27
C VAL A 48 -12.24 10.13 -0.35
N PRO A 49 -11.45 11.07 0.21
CA PRO A 49 -10.13 11.33 -0.34
C PRO A 49 -9.27 10.07 -0.30
N VAL A 50 -8.68 9.74 -1.44
CA VAL A 50 -7.66 8.70 -1.54
C VAL A 50 -6.42 9.26 -0.86
N SER A 51 -6.21 8.91 0.42
CA SER A 51 -4.92 9.14 1.04
C SER A 51 -3.89 8.32 0.27
N LYS A 52 -3.08 8.99 -0.56
CA LYS A 52 -1.76 8.44 -0.89
C LYS A 52 -1.11 8.14 0.45
N LYS A 53 -0.62 6.91 0.67
CA LYS A 53 0.26 6.65 1.82
C LYS A 53 1.26 7.79 1.80
N SER A 54 1.27 8.62 2.85
CA SER A 54 2.18 9.75 2.95
C SER A 54 3.57 9.19 2.72
N GLY A 55 4.12 9.44 1.52
CA GLY A 55 5.47 9.04 1.20
C GLY A 55 6.33 9.88 2.11
N LYS A 56 6.80 9.30 3.22
CA LYS A 56 7.96 9.83 3.93
C LYS A 56 9.13 9.76 2.94
N GLY A 57 9.25 10.77 2.07
CA GLY A 57 10.29 10.99 1.08
C GLY A 57 10.37 9.94 -0.04
N GLY A 58 10.55 10.39 -1.29
CA GLY A 58 10.98 9.50 -2.39
C GLY A 58 12.38 8.88 -2.19
N ARG A 59 13.05 9.13 -1.05
CA ARG A 59 14.27 8.43 -0.66
C ARG A 59 13.87 7.23 0.18
N GLY A 60 14.14 6.04 -0.37
CA GLY A 60 13.98 4.79 0.35
C GLY A 60 14.74 4.80 1.69
N PRO A 61 14.44 3.85 2.59
CA PRO A 61 15.16 3.68 3.85
C PRO A 61 16.68 3.68 3.64
N VAL A 62 17.43 4.22 4.61
CA VAL A 62 18.90 4.36 4.52
C VAL A 62 19.62 3.03 4.26
N TRP A 63 19.05 1.90 4.68
CA TRP A 63 19.58 0.55 4.46
C TRP A 63 19.24 -0.03 3.07
N MET A 64 18.50 0.68 2.22
CA MET A 64 17.99 0.18 0.94
C MET A 64 19.02 0.36 -0.17
N SER A 65 19.71 -0.72 -0.54
CA SER A 65 20.62 -0.75 -1.68
C SER A 65 19.89 -1.02 -3.01
N ARG A 66 20.53 -0.70 -4.14
CA ARG A 66 20.03 -1.05 -5.50
C ARG A 66 19.81 -2.56 -5.67
N GLU A 67 20.70 -3.38 -5.12
CA GLU A 67 20.58 -4.84 -5.17
C GLU A 67 19.34 -5.32 -4.41
N LEU A 68 19.10 -4.77 -3.21
CA LEU A 68 17.94 -5.11 -2.40
C LEU A 68 16.64 -4.74 -3.11
N LEU A 69 16.64 -3.59 -3.80
CA LEU A 69 15.53 -3.16 -4.63
C LEU A 69 15.26 -4.14 -5.78
N HIS A 70 16.31 -4.67 -6.43
CA HIS A 70 16.17 -5.68 -7.47
C HIS A 70 15.53 -6.96 -6.92
N LYS A 71 15.95 -7.43 -5.73
CA LYS A 71 15.34 -8.61 -5.09
C LYS A 71 13.86 -8.39 -4.76
N LEU A 72 13.50 -7.20 -4.27
CA LEU A 72 12.11 -6.83 -4.02
C LEU A 72 11.27 -6.79 -5.30
N LYS A 73 11.82 -6.28 -6.42
CA LYS A 73 11.16 -6.36 -7.73
C LYS A 73 10.98 -7.80 -8.21
N GLY A 74 11.96 -8.66 -7.96
CA GLY A 74 11.85 -10.11 -8.21
C GLY A 74 10.70 -10.74 -7.44
N LYS A 75 10.59 -10.44 -6.14
CA LYS A 75 9.45 -10.87 -5.31
C LYS A 75 8.11 -10.39 -5.86
N GLN A 76 8.03 -9.15 -6.33
CA GLN A 76 6.81 -8.62 -6.94
C GLN A 76 6.42 -9.39 -8.19
N LYS A 77 7.38 -9.71 -9.07
CA LYS A 77 7.11 -10.52 -10.28
C LYS A 77 6.56 -11.91 -9.94
N VAL A 78 7.16 -12.59 -8.96
CA VAL A 78 6.72 -13.92 -8.51
C VAL A 78 5.31 -13.87 -7.92
N TYR A 79 4.98 -12.80 -7.18
CA TYR A 79 3.62 -12.58 -6.70
C TYR A 79 2.61 -12.42 -7.84
N GLU A 80 2.94 -11.61 -8.86
CA GLU A 80 2.06 -11.42 -10.03
C GLU A 80 1.88 -12.70 -10.83
N LEU A 81 2.92 -13.53 -10.97
CA LEU A 81 2.83 -14.85 -11.61
C LEU A 81 1.98 -15.81 -10.78
N GLY A 82 2.13 -15.82 -9.45
CA GLY A 82 1.30 -16.61 -8.54
C GLY A 82 -0.17 -16.21 -8.60
N LYS A 83 -0.47 -14.91 -8.74
CA LYS A 83 -1.85 -14.42 -8.94
C LYS A 83 -2.48 -14.93 -10.24
N LYS A 84 -1.66 -15.21 -11.26
CA LYS A 84 -2.09 -15.79 -12.55
C LYS A 84 -2.08 -17.33 -12.55
N GLY A 85 -1.78 -17.97 -11.43
CA GLY A 85 -1.70 -19.44 -11.33
C GLY A 85 -0.47 -20.06 -12.01
N LEU A 86 0.52 -19.25 -12.40
CA LEU A 86 1.70 -19.68 -13.17
C LEU A 86 2.91 -20.01 -12.30
N ASN A 87 2.76 -19.99 -10.98
CA ASN A 87 3.87 -20.14 -10.04
C ASN A 87 3.46 -21.03 -8.87
N THR A 88 4.38 -21.84 -8.38
CA THR A 88 4.13 -22.67 -7.20
C THR A 88 4.22 -21.83 -5.93
N TRP A 89 3.50 -22.26 -4.89
CA TRP A 89 3.57 -21.64 -3.56
C TRP A 89 4.98 -21.68 -2.96
N GLU A 90 5.75 -22.74 -3.26
CA GLU A 90 7.11 -22.93 -2.75
C GLU A 90 8.10 -21.91 -3.32
N GLU A 91 8.02 -21.62 -4.61
CA GLU A 91 8.84 -20.59 -5.25
C GLU A 91 8.57 -19.21 -4.65
N TYR A 92 7.30 -18.86 -4.44
CA TYR A 92 6.92 -17.61 -3.76
C TYR A 92 7.50 -17.56 -2.34
N ARG A 93 7.35 -18.65 -1.57
CA ARG A 93 7.84 -18.74 -0.19
C ARG A 93 9.36 -18.58 -0.12
N ASN A 94 10.10 -19.20 -1.03
CA ASN A 94 11.55 -19.12 -1.10
C ASN A 94 12.03 -17.69 -1.42
N VAL A 95 11.41 -17.04 -2.40
CA VAL A 95 11.74 -15.65 -2.76
C VAL A 95 11.41 -14.67 -1.63
N VAL A 96 10.30 -14.87 -0.93
CA VAL A 96 9.94 -14.07 0.27
C VAL A 96 10.99 -14.22 1.36
N ARG A 97 11.43 -15.45 1.67
CA ARG A 97 12.46 -15.73 2.67
C ARG A 97 13.79 -15.07 2.32
N ALA A 98 14.26 -15.27 1.10
CA ALA A 98 15.50 -14.66 0.62
C ALA A 98 15.46 -13.13 0.71
N CYS A 99 14.35 -12.50 0.30
CA CYS A 99 14.18 -11.04 0.44
C CYS A 99 14.22 -10.58 1.90
N ARG A 100 13.58 -11.33 2.80
CA ARG A 100 13.58 -11.03 4.24
C ARG A 100 14.98 -11.10 4.83
N ASP A 101 15.75 -12.12 4.48
CA ASP A 101 17.12 -12.30 4.98
C ASP A 101 18.06 -11.21 4.49
N VAL A 102 18.00 -10.85 3.21
CA VAL A 102 18.82 -9.76 2.66
C VAL A 102 18.44 -8.43 3.32
N THR A 103 17.15 -8.19 3.56
CA THR A 103 16.67 -7.00 4.29
C THR A 103 17.18 -6.96 5.73
N ARG A 104 17.16 -8.10 6.42
CA ARG A 104 17.66 -8.22 7.80
C ARG A 104 19.16 -7.95 7.87
N LYS A 105 19.95 -8.54 6.96
CA LYS A 105 21.40 -8.32 6.88
C LYS A 105 21.75 -6.86 6.57
N ALA A 106 21.04 -6.23 5.63
CA ALA A 106 21.26 -4.82 5.29
C ALA A 106 20.97 -3.87 6.45
N LYS A 107 19.88 -4.11 7.20
CA LYS A 107 19.56 -3.35 8.41
C LYS A 107 20.63 -3.51 9.49
N ALA A 108 21.02 -4.75 9.79
CA ALA A 108 22.05 -5.03 10.78
C ALA A 108 23.38 -4.37 10.42
N HIS A 109 23.77 -4.40 9.14
CA HIS A 109 24.99 -3.76 8.68
C HIS A 109 24.96 -2.23 8.83
N LEU A 110 23.82 -1.59 8.54
CA LEU A 110 23.64 -0.15 8.77
C LEU A 110 23.72 0.17 10.26
N GLU A 111 23.04 -0.60 11.10
CA GLU A 111 23.05 -0.42 12.56
C GLU A 111 24.46 -0.57 13.13
N MET A 112 25.22 -1.58 12.68
CA MET A 112 26.61 -1.75 13.08
C MET A 112 27.49 -0.55 12.69
N LYS A 113 27.33 0.01 11.49
CA LYS A 113 28.04 1.23 11.08
C LYS A 113 27.69 2.41 11.97
N LEU A 114 26.39 2.63 12.19
CA LEU A 114 25.93 3.72 13.05
C LEU A 114 26.44 3.59 14.49
N VAL A 115 26.53 2.37 15.03
CA VAL A 115 27.08 2.10 16.37
C VAL A 115 28.58 2.40 16.45
N LYS A 116 29.35 1.98 15.44
CA LYS A 116 30.79 2.27 15.36
C LYS A 116 31.06 3.78 15.31
N ASP A 117 30.23 4.49 14.55
CA ASP A 117 30.39 5.94 14.33
C ASP A 117 29.70 6.78 15.42
N ILE A 118 29.22 6.20 16.54
CA ILE A 118 28.52 6.97 17.59
C ILE A 118 29.40 8.09 18.16
N LYS A 119 30.69 7.83 18.32
CA LYS A 119 31.65 8.77 18.92
C LYS A 119 31.79 10.03 18.06
N ASP A 120 31.83 9.87 16.75
CA ASP A 120 32.05 10.95 15.79
C ASP A 120 30.74 11.54 15.23
N ASN A 121 29.67 10.73 15.19
CA ASN A 121 28.38 11.07 14.58
C ASN A 121 27.18 10.64 15.44
N LYS A 122 27.16 11.12 16.68
CA LYS A 122 26.04 10.90 17.62
C LYS A 122 24.68 11.35 17.03
N LYS A 123 24.66 12.46 16.28
CA LYS A 123 23.44 12.97 15.61
C LYS A 123 22.86 11.97 14.60
N GLY A 124 23.71 11.31 13.81
CA GLY A 124 23.29 10.30 12.84
C GLY A 124 22.59 9.10 13.48
N PHE A 125 23.15 8.60 14.59
CA PHE A 125 22.57 7.50 15.35
C PHE A 125 21.18 7.85 15.90
N PHE A 126 21.04 8.97 16.62
CA PHE A 126 19.73 9.38 17.17
C PHE A 126 18.71 9.72 16.10
N LYS A 127 19.12 10.28 14.95
CA LYS A 127 18.23 10.48 13.80
C LYS A 127 17.67 9.17 13.28
N TYR A 128 18.49 8.12 13.17
CA TYR A 128 18.05 6.79 12.76
C TYR A 128 17.08 6.18 13.77
N VAL A 129 17.38 6.22 15.06
CA VAL A 129 16.49 5.70 16.13
C VAL A 129 15.14 6.43 16.13
N ASN A 130 15.14 7.76 16.07
CA ASN A 130 13.91 8.56 16.03
C ASN A 130 13.09 8.31 14.76
N SER A 131 13.72 7.95 13.64
CA SER A 131 12.99 7.62 12.40
C SER A 131 12.21 6.29 12.47
N LYS A 132 12.54 5.42 13.43
CA LYS A 132 11.83 4.15 13.66
C LYS A 132 10.62 4.28 14.60
N ARG A 133 10.54 5.36 15.37
CA ARG A 133 9.41 5.68 16.27
C ARG A 133 8.28 6.31 15.48
#